data_AF-C7ZC45-F1
#
_entry.id   AF-C7ZC45-F1
#
_cell.length_a   1.000
_cell.length_b   1.000
_cell.length_c   1.000
_cell.angle_alpha   90.00
_cell.angle_beta   90.00
_cell.angle_gamma   90.00
#
_symmetry.space_group_name_H-M   'P 1'
#
loop_
_entity.id
_entity.type
_entity.pdbx_description
1 polymer ?
#
loop_
_entity_poly.entity_id
_entity_poly.type
_entity_poly.pdbx_seq_one_letter_code
_entity_poly.pdbx_strand_id
1 'polypeptide(L)'
;RFVHGQSRMDWQEKDLLVIDEVSMLGARTLHAANEQLCRLRGSQQDFGGIPIVLFCGDFHQFRPVQERSILLPSVAVSWDEDNSFKAEQRHQHDKAHALWKKFTTVVMLDEQVRAAGDPELQTLLKRIRSGVQDRTDLDLLNSRCYREGRRIPWETGITVVTPLNRNRWNLNMEAALSFRIQQRSMMRIFISEHKWKDGLPTEEEAIMMLNQGDNSAVPVPGVFIFVPGMPVVVNHNTHQGLKLVNGASYTALNVILDKAHPGHRISADTMVHFGPPAGIILESETTKNFHFVGMPPGTILLIPTSVSIHCQRKRPWQQ
;
A
#
# COMPACT_ATOMS: atom_id res chain seq x y z
N ARG A 1 6.75 -10.43 -27.44
CA ARG A 1 5.68 -9.70 -26.70
C ARG A 1 5.75 -8.25 -27.14
N PHE A 2 4.69 -7.72 -27.76
CA PHE A 2 4.66 -6.35 -28.27
C PHE A 2 4.77 -5.34 -27.13
N VAL A 3 5.70 -4.39 -27.27
CA VAL A 3 5.77 -3.19 -26.42
C VAL A 3 4.79 -2.19 -26.99
N HIS A 4 3.90 -1.64 -26.16
CA HIS A 4 2.94 -0.62 -26.58
C HIS A 4 3.70 0.65 -27.03
N GLY A 5 3.40 1.19 -28.21
CA GLY A 5 4.15 2.29 -28.82
C GLY A 5 4.25 3.55 -27.93
N GLN A 6 3.19 3.85 -27.17
CA GLN A 6 3.16 4.97 -26.23
C GLN A 6 4.16 4.82 -25.09
N SER A 7 4.20 3.66 -24.42
CA SER A 7 5.19 3.40 -23.36
C SER A 7 6.62 3.41 -23.88
N ARG A 8 6.82 3.04 -25.16
CA ARG A 8 8.13 3.19 -25.79
C ARG A 8 8.53 4.67 -25.85
N MET A 9 7.64 5.54 -26.32
CA MET A 9 7.91 6.98 -26.39
C MET A 9 8.15 7.59 -25.00
N ASP A 10 7.33 7.24 -24.00
CA ASP A 10 7.46 7.80 -22.65
C ASP A 10 8.81 7.52 -21.99
N TRP A 11 9.48 6.41 -22.34
CA TRP A 11 10.76 6.00 -21.72
C TRP A 11 12.00 6.34 -22.57
N GLN A 12 11.84 6.67 -23.85
CA GLN A 12 12.97 6.97 -24.74
C GLN A 12 13.72 8.24 -24.30
N GLU A 13 13.00 9.24 -23.83
CA GLU A 13 13.53 10.58 -23.49
C GLU A 13 13.83 10.76 -21.99
N LYS A 14 13.82 9.69 -21.19
CA LYS A 14 14.07 9.81 -19.75
C LYS A 14 15.57 9.87 -19.45
N ASP A 15 15.99 10.97 -18.85
CA ASP A 15 17.38 11.20 -18.44
C ASP A 15 17.70 10.75 -17.02
N LEU A 16 16.67 10.66 -16.16
CA LEU A 16 16.79 10.35 -14.75
C LEU A 16 15.78 9.27 -14.33
N LEU A 17 16.27 8.27 -13.60
CA LEU A 17 15.46 7.28 -12.88
C LEU A 17 15.76 7.36 -11.39
N VAL A 18 14.75 7.65 -10.58
CA VAL A 18 14.84 7.62 -9.12
C VAL A 18 14.06 6.42 -8.60
N ILE A 19 14.71 5.61 -7.78
CA ILE A 19 14.12 4.46 -7.10
C ILE A 19 14.22 4.72 -5.61
N ASP A 20 13.11 5.15 -5.03
CA ASP A 20 12.99 5.39 -3.58
C ASP A 20 12.64 4.11 -2.83
N GLU A 21 12.90 4.09 -1.53
CA GLU A 21 12.75 2.94 -0.63
C GLU A 21 13.41 1.64 -1.16
N VAL A 22 14.66 1.79 -1.63
CA VAL A 22 15.47 0.70 -2.20
C VAL A 22 15.64 -0.52 -1.27
N SER A 23 15.46 -0.35 0.04
CA SER A 23 15.52 -1.46 1.00
C SER A 23 14.44 -2.52 0.77
N MET A 24 13.28 -2.12 0.26
CA MET A 24 12.17 -3.00 -0.10
C MET A 24 12.27 -3.52 -1.55
N LEU A 25 13.25 -3.08 -2.32
CA LEU A 25 13.44 -3.52 -3.70
C LEU A 25 14.05 -4.93 -3.75
N GLY A 26 13.27 -5.86 -4.27
CA GLY A 26 13.72 -7.22 -4.54
C GLY A 26 14.63 -7.31 -5.76
N ALA A 27 15.61 -8.22 -5.73
CA ALA A 27 16.58 -8.36 -6.80
C ALA A 27 15.95 -8.80 -8.12
N ARG A 28 14.92 -9.63 -8.09
CA ARG A 28 14.23 -10.06 -9.32
C ARG A 28 13.42 -8.92 -9.91
N THR A 29 12.79 -8.11 -9.07
CA THR A 29 12.12 -6.88 -9.50
C THR A 29 13.11 -5.92 -10.17
N LEU A 30 14.30 -5.69 -9.60
CA LEU A 30 15.34 -4.85 -10.22
C LEU A 30 15.80 -5.42 -11.58
N HIS A 31 16.05 -6.74 -11.64
CA HIS A 31 16.42 -7.40 -12.90
C HIS A 31 15.34 -7.23 -13.98
N ALA A 32 14.08 -7.46 -13.63
CA ALA A 32 12.96 -7.31 -14.56
C ALA A 32 12.77 -5.86 -15.02
N ALA A 33 12.95 -4.89 -14.12
CA ALA A 33 12.92 -3.47 -14.45
C ALA A 33 14.03 -3.12 -15.46
N ASN A 34 15.27 -3.55 -15.21
CA ASN A 34 16.38 -3.35 -16.12
C ASN A 34 16.10 -3.94 -17.51
N GLU A 35 15.67 -5.20 -17.59
CA GLU A 35 15.32 -5.87 -18.84
C GLU A 35 14.22 -5.13 -19.61
N GLN A 36 13.21 -4.60 -18.92
CA GLN A 36 12.17 -3.81 -19.56
C GLN A 36 12.69 -2.47 -20.06
N LEU A 37 13.51 -1.76 -19.29
CA LEU A 37 14.10 -0.51 -19.73
C LEU A 37 14.97 -0.69 -20.97
N CYS A 38 15.77 -1.76 -21.02
CA CYS A 38 16.55 -2.13 -22.21
C CYS A 38 15.66 -2.32 -23.45
N ARG A 39 14.51 -3.01 -23.29
CA ARG A 39 13.55 -3.24 -24.39
C ARG A 39 12.84 -1.96 -24.82
N LEU A 40 12.38 -1.15 -23.86
CA LEU A 40 11.68 0.12 -24.12
C LEU A 40 12.60 1.12 -24.82
N ARG A 41 13.86 1.18 -24.39
CA ARG A 41 14.86 2.10 -24.96
C ARG A 41 15.56 1.55 -26.20
N GLY A 42 15.46 0.25 -26.47
CA GLY A 42 16.16 -0.40 -27.58
C GLY A 42 17.68 -0.41 -27.39
N SER A 43 18.13 -0.36 -26.13
CA SER A 43 19.54 -0.29 -25.74
C SER A 43 19.90 -1.51 -24.91
N GLN A 44 21.09 -2.06 -25.11
CA GLN A 44 21.64 -3.17 -24.30
C GLN A 44 22.45 -2.67 -23.10
N GLN A 45 22.57 -1.35 -22.92
CA GLN A 45 23.23 -0.76 -21.76
C GLN A 45 22.35 -0.94 -20.51
N ASP A 46 22.99 -0.93 -19.33
CA ASP A 46 22.27 -1.01 -18.05
C ASP A 46 21.17 0.08 -17.99
N PHE A 47 20.02 -0.28 -17.43
CA PHE A 47 18.81 0.56 -17.34
C PHE A 47 18.37 1.14 -18.70
N GLY A 48 18.67 0.46 -19.80
CA GLY A 48 18.38 0.95 -21.15
C GLY A 48 19.16 2.22 -21.54
N GLY A 49 20.29 2.49 -20.87
CA GLY A 49 21.11 3.68 -21.12
C GLY A 49 20.55 4.96 -20.49
N ILE A 50 19.75 4.86 -19.42
CA ILE A 50 19.37 6.04 -18.63
C ILE A 50 20.64 6.70 -18.05
N PRO A 51 20.91 7.98 -18.37
CA PRO A 51 22.12 8.68 -17.93
C PRO A 51 22.31 8.70 -16.42
N ILE A 52 21.24 8.97 -15.66
CA ILE A 52 21.31 9.09 -14.20
C ILE A 52 20.32 8.12 -13.55
N VAL A 53 20.83 7.22 -12.72
CA VAL A 53 20.03 6.32 -11.90
C VAL A 53 20.36 6.59 -10.45
N LEU A 54 19.36 6.87 -9.63
CA LEU A 54 19.50 7.15 -8.20
C LEU A 54 18.69 6.15 -7.40
N PHE A 55 19.37 5.48 -6.47
CA PHE A 55 18.72 4.68 -5.43
C PHE A 55 18.69 5.49 -4.14
N CYS A 56 17.51 5.63 -3.55
CA CYS A 56 17.28 6.29 -2.29
C CYS A 56 16.59 5.32 -1.32
N GLY A 57 16.89 5.43 -0.04
CA GLY A 57 16.25 4.62 1.00
C GLY A 57 17.21 4.24 2.11
N ASP A 58 16.73 3.42 3.04
CA ASP A 58 17.46 3.02 4.23
C ASP A 58 17.33 1.52 4.50
N PHE A 59 18.45 0.80 4.42
CA PHE A 59 18.50 -0.65 4.57
C PHE A 59 18.31 -1.13 6.02
N HIS A 60 18.23 -0.23 7.01
CA HIS A 60 17.77 -0.56 8.36
C HIS A 60 16.24 -0.63 8.47
N GLN A 61 15.51 -0.27 7.40
CA GLN A 61 14.06 -0.40 7.34
C GLN A 61 13.63 -1.80 6.84
N PHE A 62 12.44 -1.92 6.25
CA PHE A 62 11.88 -3.20 5.81
C PHE A 62 12.67 -3.80 4.64
N ARG A 63 12.77 -5.13 4.68
CA ARG A 63 13.32 -5.95 3.59
C ARG A 63 12.24 -6.20 2.53
N PRO A 64 12.62 -6.62 1.30
CA PRO A 64 11.64 -6.94 0.26
C PRO A 64 10.69 -8.05 0.73
N VAL A 65 9.39 -7.89 0.46
CA VAL A 65 8.36 -8.88 0.79
C VAL A 65 8.39 -10.01 -0.24
N GLN A 66 8.53 -11.26 0.22
CA GLN A 66 8.59 -12.46 -0.63
C GLN A 66 9.69 -12.46 -1.71
N GLU A 67 10.64 -11.53 -1.64
CA GLU A 67 11.81 -11.45 -2.51
C GLU A 67 13.09 -11.42 -1.68
N ARG A 68 14.23 -11.44 -2.37
CA ARG A 68 15.57 -11.41 -1.75
C ARG A 68 16.19 -10.03 -1.99
N SER A 69 16.82 -9.49 -0.95
CA SER A 69 17.49 -8.18 -0.99
C SER A 69 18.62 -8.15 -2.02
N ILE A 70 18.79 -7.01 -2.68
CA ILE A 70 19.90 -6.73 -3.61
C ILE A 70 21.25 -6.55 -2.90
N LEU A 71 21.25 -6.30 -1.59
CA LEU A 71 22.48 -6.06 -0.82
C LEU A 71 23.38 -7.29 -0.72
N LEU A 72 22.76 -8.46 -0.55
CA LEU A 72 23.49 -9.69 -0.29
C LEU A 72 23.73 -10.44 -1.61
N PRO A 73 24.91 -11.03 -1.82
CA PRO A 73 25.16 -11.89 -2.97
C PRO A 73 24.36 -13.20 -2.85
N SER A 74 24.13 -13.91 -3.97
CA SER A 74 23.29 -15.12 -3.96
C SER A 74 23.78 -16.20 -3.01
N VAL A 75 25.09 -16.25 -2.74
CA VAL A 75 25.74 -17.22 -1.84
C VAL A 75 25.39 -17.02 -0.37
N ALA A 76 24.98 -15.81 0.00
CA ALA A 76 24.56 -15.45 1.35
C ALA A 76 23.03 -15.55 1.54
N VAL A 77 22.31 -16.02 0.51
CA VAL A 77 20.86 -16.12 0.48
C VAL A 77 20.45 -17.60 0.55
N SER A 78 19.50 -17.95 1.43
CA SER A 78 18.87 -19.27 1.40
C SER A 78 17.85 -19.35 0.26
N TRP A 79 17.96 -20.44 -0.51
CA TRP A 79 17.13 -20.78 -1.66
C TRP A 79 16.24 -22.00 -1.38
N ASP A 80 15.96 -22.32 -0.11
CA ASP A 80 15.33 -23.60 0.27
C ASP A 80 13.82 -23.70 -0.04
N GLU A 81 13.22 -22.64 -0.57
CA GLU A 81 11.81 -22.60 -0.95
C GLU A 81 11.63 -22.86 -2.48
N ASP A 82 10.97 -23.97 -2.81
CA ASP A 82 10.50 -24.43 -4.15
C ASP A 82 11.56 -24.79 -5.23
N ASN A 83 11.60 -26.09 -5.58
CA ASN A 83 12.63 -26.71 -6.44
C ASN A 83 12.54 -26.39 -7.95
N SER A 84 11.47 -25.80 -8.46
CA SER A 84 11.31 -25.65 -9.92
C SER A 84 11.90 -24.37 -10.52
N PHE A 85 12.34 -23.41 -9.70
CA PHE A 85 12.80 -22.09 -10.19
C PHE A 85 14.13 -21.58 -9.61
N LYS A 86 14.87 -22.38 -8.82
CA LYS A 86 16.07 -21.91 -8.09
C LYS A 86 17.18 -21.39 -9.01
N ALA A 87 17.48 -22.07 -10.11
CA ALA A 87 18.59 -21.68 -11.00
C ALA A 87 18.33 -20.35 -11.72
N GLU A 88 17.15 -20.19 -12.32
CA GLU A 88 16.77 -18.95 -13.00
C GLU A 88 16.62 -17.80 -12.01
N GLN A 89 15.98 -18.02 -10.85
CA GLN A 89 15.87 -16.98 -9.82
C GLN A 89 17.23 -16.54 -9.29
N ARG A 90 18.15 -17.48 -9.10
CA ARG A 90 19.54 -17.20 -8.70
C ARG A 90 20.27 -16.39 -9.75
N HIS A 91 20.16 -16.78 -11.03
CA HIS A 91 20.74 -16.03 -12.14
C HIS A 91 20.21 -14.60 -12.23
N GLN A 92 18.89 -14.41 -12.10
CA GLN A 92 18.26 -13.09 -12.06
C GLN A 92 18.76 -12.25 -10.89
N HIS A 93 18.89 -12.87 -9.71
CA HIS A 93 19.45 -12.23 -8.52
C HIS A 93 20.90 -11.82 -8.72
N ASP A 94 21.76 -12.72 -9.24
CA ASP A 94 23.17 -12.44 -9.50
C ASP A 94 23.36 -11.29 -10.50
N LYS A 95 22.54 -11.24 -11.56
CA LYS A 95 22.52 -10.11 -12.51
C LYS A 95 22.12 -8.80 -11.83
N ALA A 96 21.07 -8.79 -11.03
CA ALA A 96 20.65 -7.58 -10.30
C ALA A 96 21.67 -7.14 -9.26
N HIS A 97 22.28 -8.07 -8.54
CA HIS A 97 23.33 -7.77 -7.57
C HIS A 97 24.58 -7.21 -8.29
N ALA A 98 24.91 -7.71 -9.49
CA ALA A 98 25.97 -7.14 -10.32
C ALA A 98 25.64 -5.71 -10.77
N LEU A 99 24.39 -5.41 -11.12
CA LEU A 99 23.94 -4.03 -11.40
C LEU A 99 24.11 -3.13 -10.17
N TRP A 100 23.65 -3.57 -9.01
CA TRP A 100 23.80 -2.83 -7.74
C TRP A 100 25.27 -2.50 -7.44
N LYS A 101 26.19 -3.45 -7.63
CA LYS A 101 27.63 -3.23 -7.40
C LYS A 101 28.29 -2.21 -8.34
N LYS A 102 27.64 -1.80 -9.43
CA LYS A 102 28.14 -0.73 -10.31
C LYS A 102 27.99 0.66 -9.67
N PHE A 103 27.15 0.81 -8.66
CA PHE A 103 26.95 2.06 -7.93
C PHE A 103 28.03 2.21 -6.86
N THR A 104 29.07 2.99 -7.18
CA THR A 104 30.23 3.20 -6.29
C THR A 104 30.14 4.50 -5.48
N THR A 105 29.32 5.45 -5.94
CA THR A 105 29.10 6.72 -5.22
C THR A 105 27.93 6.54 -4.27
N VAL A 106 28.22 6.62 -2.96
CA VAL A 106 27.23 6.53 -1.89
C VAL A 106 27.26 7.82 -1.10
N VAL A 107 26.11 8.49 -1.00
CA VAL A 107 25.94 9.70 -0.19
C VAL A 107 25.15 9.34 1.06
N MET A 108 25.74 9.56 2.23
CA MET A 108 25.11 9.31 3.51
C MET A 108 24.60 10.62 4.09
N LEU A 109 23.29 10.71 4.34
CA LEU A 109 22.68 11.82 5.08
C LEU A 109 22.74 11.49 6.59
N ASP A 110 23.27 12.40 7.39
CA ASP A 110 23.53 12.22 8.82
C ASP A 110 22.61 13.04 9.73
N GLU A 111 22.03 14.13 9.22
CA GLU A 111 21.09 14.97 9.95
C GLU A 111 19.68 14.34 10.02
N GLN A 112 19.20 14.10 11.24
CA GLN A 112 17.83 13.64 11.48
C GLN A 112 16.90 14.83 11.71
N VAL A 113 16.24 15.28 10.64
CA VAL A 113 15.34 16.43 10.66
C VAL A 113 13.95 16.13 11.25
N ARG A 114 13.47 14.87 11.17
CA ARG A 114 12.10 14.51 11.61
C ARG A 114 11.92 14.64 13.12
N ALA A 115 12.98 14.40 13.88
CA ALA A 115 13.00 14.51 15.34
C ALA A 115 13.83 15.71 15.83
N ALA A 116 14.10 16.71 14.97
CA ALA A 116 14.97 17.84 15.32
C ALA A 116 14.46 18.65 16.53
N GLY A 117 13.14 18.72 16.71
CA GLY A 117 12.51 19.39 17.86
C GLY A 117 12.43 18.54 19.14
N ASP A 118 12.89 17.29 19.12
CA ASP A 118 12.83 16.36 20.26
C ASP A 118 14.19 15.64 20.44
N PRO A 119 15.11 16.23 21.22
CA PRO A 119 16.44 15.65 21.45
C PRO A 119 16.41 14.26 22.10
N GLU A 120 15.41 13.97 22.95
CA GLU A 120 15.25 12.66 23.59
C GLU A 120 14.91 11.59 22.55
N LEU A 121 13.91 11.88 21.70
CA LEU A 121 13.53 11.00 20.59
C LEU A 121 14.67 10.84 19.57
N GLN A 122 15.38 11.92 19.24
CA GLN A 122 16.51 11.85 18.30
C GLN A 122 17.60 10.89 18.82
N THR A 123 17.91 10.97 20.11
CA THR A 123 18.92 10.12 20.74
C THR A 123 18.47 8.66 20.79
N LEU A 124 17.22 8.42 21.17
CA LEU A 124 16.59 7.09 21.15
C LEU A 124 16.66 6.45 19.75
N LEU A 125 16.25 7.18 18.70
CA LEU A 125 16.28 6.68 17.32
C LEU A 125 17.70 6.36 16.84
N LYS A 126 18.71 7.15 17.24
CA LYS A 126 20.12 6.85 16.94
C LYS A 126 20.59 5.56 17.61
N ARG A 127 20.24 5.32 18.88
CA ARG A 127 20.59 4.08 19.59
C ARG A 127 19.92 2.86 18.97
N ILE A 128 18.62 2.94 18.66
CA ILE A 128 17.87 1.87 17.99
C ILE A 128 18.49 1.56 16.63
N ARG A 129 18.82 2.58 15.83
CA ARG A 129 19.44 2.41 14.51
C ARG A 129 20.78 1.66 14.61
N SER A 130 21.60 1.99 15.59
CA SER A 130 22.92 1.38 15.79
C SER A 130 22.87 0.03 16.52
N GLY A 131 21.70 -0.43 16.96
CA GLY A 131 21.56 -1.68 17.72
C GLY A 131 22.15 -1.62 19.13
N VAL A 132 22.34 -0.42 19.70
CA VAL A 132 22.93 -0.18 21.03
C VAL A 132 21.91 0.30 22.06
N GLN A 133 20.62 0.11 21.77
CA GLN A 133 19.54 0.42 22.71
C GLN A 133 19.63 -0.44 23.97
N ASP A 134 19.26 0.13 25.11
CA ASP A 134 19.29 -0.55 26.40
C ASP A 134 17.91 -0.63 27.08
N ARG A 135 17.89 -1.06 28.34
CA ARG A 135 16.64 -1.17 29.10
C ARG A 135 15.96 0.17 29.35
N THR A 136 16.74 1.25 29.50
CA THR A 136 16.21 2.60 29.71
C THR A 136 15.46 3.11 28.49
N ASP A 137 15.91 2.77 27.29
CA ASP A 137 15.21 3.06 26.03
C ASP A 137 13.84 2.36 25.96
N LEU A 138 13.79 1.10 26.36
CA LEU A 138 12.55 0.33 26.41
C LEU A 138 11.59 0.89 27.47
N ASP A 139 12.10 1.23 28.66
CA ASP A 139 11.29 1.80 29.73
C ASP A 139 10.77 3.20 29.35
N LEU A 140 11.56 4.00 28.64
CA LEU A 140 11.13 5.27 28.04
C LEU A 140 9.95 5.06 27.09
N LEU A 141 10.04 4.12 26.15
CA LEU A 141 8.93 3.79 25.24
C LEU A 141 7.69 3.32 26.01
N ASN A 142 7.87 2.41 26.96
CA ASN A 142 6.77 1.87 27.78
C ASN A 142 6.11 2.93 28.67
N SER A 143 6.86 3.93 29.15
CA SER A 143 6.29 5.05 29.93
C SER A 143 5.28 5.87 29.11
N ARG A 144 5.42 5.86 27.78
CA ARG A 144 4.54 6.53 26.82
C ARG A 144 3.50 5.59 26.20
N CYS A 145 3.55 4.29 26.49
CA CYS A 145 2.58 3.31 26.01
C CYS A 145 1.19 3.53 26.62
N TYR A 146 0.21 2.94 25.93
CA TYR A 146 -1.17 2.85 26.37
C TYR A 146 -1.27 2.22 27.78
N ARG A 147 -2.13 2.82 28.62
CA ARG A 147 -2.49 2.27 29.93
C ARG A 147 -3.80 1.51 29.82
N GLU A 148 -3.89 0.38 30.53
CA GLU A 148 -5.11 -0.44 30.59
C GLU A 148 -6.35 0.43 30.90
N GLY A 149 -7.43 0.21 30.15
CA GLY A 149 -8.69 0.96 30.29
C GLY A 149 -8.76 2.32 29.58
N ARG A 150 -7.66 2.85 29.04
CA ARG A 150 -7.73 4.04 28.17
C ARG A 150 -8.39 3.64 26.85
N ARG A 151 -9.07 4.53 26.13
CA ARG A 151 -9.52 4.24 24.76
C ARG A 151 -8.59 4.93 23.76
N ILE A 152 -8.52 4.41 22.55
CA ILE A 152 -7.75 5.04 21.47
C ILE A 152 -8.40 6.41 21.21
N PRO A 153 -7.64 7.53 21.27
CA PRO A 153 -8.20 8.88 21.17
C PRO A 153 -8.44 9.27 19.71
N TRP A 154 -9.32 8.54 19.02
CA TRP A 154 -9.65 8.76 17.60
C TRP A 154 -10.05 10.20 17.30
N GLU A 155 -10.62 10.90 18.26
CA GLU A 155 -11.00 12.31 18.20
C GLU A 155 -9.86 13.27 17.85
N THR A 156 -8.60 12.85 18.06
CA THR A 156 -7.41 13.65 17.81
C THR A 156 -6.88 13.54 16.38
N GLY A 157 -7.48 12.67 15.55
CA GLY A 157 -6.98 12.41 14.19
C GLY A 157 -5.67 11.61 14.15
N ILE A 158 -5.38 10.84 15.20
CA ILE A 158 -4.18 10.00 15.27
C ILE A 158 -4.12 8.96 14.15
N THR A 159 -2.90 8.68 13.70
CA THR A 159 -2.60 7.54 12.84
C THR A 159 -2.14 6.37 13.69
N VAL A 160 -2.76 5.20 13.50
CA VAL A 160 -2.38 3.97 14.20
C VAL A 160 -1.70 3.01 13.22
N VAL A 161 -0.52 2.51 13.60
CA VAL A 161 0.24 1.54 12.82
C VAL A 161 0.16 0.18 13.51
N THR A 162 -0.08 -0.88 12.75
CA THR A 162 -0.20 -2.25 13.24
C THR A 162 0.51 -3.21 12.29
N PRO A 163 1.14 -4.29 12.80
CA PRO A 163 1.86 -5.25 11.97
C PRO A 163 0.96 -6.07 11.03
N LEU A 164 -0.33 -6.22 11.36
CA LEU A 164 -1.27 -7.07 10.62
C LEU A 164 -2.38 -6.25 9.95
N ASN A 165 -2.73 -6.62 8.71
CA ASN A 165 -3.82 -6.02 7.93
C ASN A 165 -5.17 -6.28 8.60
N ARG A 166 -5.39 -7.46 9.19
CA ARG A 166 -6.61 -7.78 9.94
C ARG A 166 -6.84 -6.81 11.10
N ASN A 167 -5.79 -6.49 11.85
CA ASN A 167 -5.87 -5.52 12.95
C ASN A 167 -6.14 -4.10 12.42
N ARG A 168 -5.52 -3.73 11.29
CA ARG A 168 -5.78 -2.44 10.61
C ARG A 168 -7.26 -2.30 10.27
N TRP A 169 -7.88 -3.36 9.75
CA TRP A 169 -9.30 -3.36 9.44
C TRP A 169 -10.18 -3.16 10.67
N ASN A 170 -9.92 -3.90 11.75
CA ASN A 170 -10.66 -3.75 13.01
C ASN A 170 -10.56 -2.32 13.57
N LEU A 171 -9.35 -1.75 13.57
CA LEU A 171 -9.09 -0.39 14.04
C LEU A 171 -9.76 0.65 13.14
N ASN A 172 -9.74 0.47 11.82
CA ASN A 172 -10.44 1.37 10.90
C ASN A 172 -11.96 1.36 11.13
N MET A 173 -12.55 0.21 11.46
CA MET A 173 -13.96 0.11 11.81
C MET A 173 -14.27 0.87 13.12
N GLU A 174 -13.45 0.69 14.15
CA GLU A 174 -13.57 1.43 15.42
C GLU A 174 -13.42 2.95 15.21
N ALA A 175 -12.44 3.36 14.41
CA ALA A 175 -12.20 4.75 14.06
C ALA A 175 -13.38 5.35 13.29
N ALA A 176 -13.95 4.63 12.31
CA ALA A 176 -15.11 5.09 11.55
C ALA A 176 -16.35 5.28 12.44
N LEU A 177 -16.60 4.35 13.37
CA LEU A 177 -17.69 4.48 14.36
C LEU A 177 -17.49 5.70 15.26
N SER A 178 -16.27 5.89 15.76
CA SER A 178 -15.91 7.05 16.60
C SER A 178 -16.06 8.37 15.84
N PHE A 179 -15.57 8.41 14.60
CA PHE A 179 -15.67 9.57 13.71
C PHE A 179 -17.13 9.92 13.41
N ARG A 180 -17.98 8.92 13.19
CA ARG A 180 -19.42 9.12 13.01
C ARG A 180 -20.09 9.76 14.22
N ILE A 181 -19.74 9.33 15.44
CA ILE A 181 -20.27 9.93 16.67
C ILE A 181 -19.87 11.40 16.77
N GLN A 182 -18.61 11.72 16.45
CA GLN A 182 -18.10 13.09 16.42
C GLN A 182 -18.82 13.98 15.41
N GLN A 183 -18.95 13.53 14.17
CA GLN A 183 -19.55 14.31 13.09
C GLN A 183 -21.08 14.37 13.17
N ARG A 184 -21.72 13.53 13.99
CA ARG A 184 -23.18 13.33 14.03
C ARG A 184 -23.77 13.04 12.66
N SER A 185 -23.00 12.36 11.81
CA SER A 185 -23.34 12.03 10.45
C SER A 185 -23.97 10.64 10.34
N MET A 186 -24.67 10.40 9.23
CA MET A 186 -25.13 9.06 8.87
C MET A 186 -23.94 8.21 8.40
N MET A 187 -23.81 7.01 8.98
CA MET A 187 -22.89 5.97 8.50
C MET A 187 -23.57 5.14 7.43
N ARG A 188 -22.82 4.81 6.37
CA ARG A 188 -23.24 3.90 5.31
C ARG A 188 -22.31 2.71 5.28
N ILE A 189 -22.86 1.51 5.17
CA ILE A 189 -22.10 0.27 5.00
C ILE A 189 -22.42 -0.27 3.62
N PHE A 190 -21.40 -0.46 2.80
CA PHE A 190 -21.50 -1.03 1.47
C PHE A 190 -20.94 -2.44 1.49
N ILE A 191 -21.74 -3.41 1.07
CA ILE A 191 -21.34 -4.81 0.93
C ILE A 191 -21.01 -5.04 -0.55
N SER A 192 -19.81 -5.55 -0.82
CA SER A 192 -19.33 -5.78 -2.19
C SER A 192 -20.22 -6.79 -2.93
N GLU A 193 -20.44 -6.57 -4.24
CA GLU A 193 -21.13 -7.53 -5.10
C GLU A 193 -20.15 -8.63 -5.54
N HIS A 194 -20.57 -9.89 -5.46
CA HIS A 194 -19.77 -11.05 -5.86
C HIS A 194 -20.49 -11.84 -6.96
N LYS A 195 -19.77 -12.13 -8.05
CA LYS A 195 -20.26 -12.95 -9.18
C LYS A 195 -19.42 -14.22 -9.28
N TRP A 196 -20.09 -15.37 -9.33
CA TRP A 196 -19.46 -16.68 -9.33
C TRP A 196 -19.55 -17.32 -10.72
N LYS A 197 -18.43 -17.82 -11.24
CA LYS A 197 -18.36 -18.38 -12.62
C LYS A 197 -18.68 -19.88 -12.68
N ASP A 198 -18.38 -20.63 -11.61
CA ASP A 198 -18.43 -22.10 -11.61
C ASP A 198 -19.57 -22.68 -10.73
N GLY A 199 -20.61 -21.90 -10.45
CA GLY A 199 -21.75 -22.28 -9.62
C GLY A 199 -21.92 -21.41 -8.38
N LEU A 200 -22.77 -21.84 -7.45
CA LEU A 200 -22.93 -21.19 -6.14
C LEU A 200 -21.69 -21.48 -5.27
N PRO A 201 -21.22 -20.51 -4.47
CA PRO A 201 -20.10 -20.74 -3.55
C PRO A 201 -20.51 -21.71 -2.45
N THR A 202 -19.53 -22.42 -1.88
CA THR A 202 -19.76 -23.08 -0.59
C THR A 202 -19.94 -22.04 0.53
N GLU A 203 -20.49 -22.45 1.67
CA GLU A 203 -20.63 -21.56 2.83
C GLU A 203 -19.27 -21.00 3.28
N GLU A 204 -18.24 -21.83 3.29
CA GLU A 204 -16.87 -21.41 3.61
C GLU A 204 -16.33 -20.39 2.62
N GLU A 205 -16.58 -20.56 1.31
CA GLU A 205 -16.17 -19.62 0.27
C GLU A 205 -16.89 -18.28 0.41
N ALA A 206 -18.19 -18.30 0.70
CA ALA A 206 -18.98 -17.09 0.94
C ALA A 206 -18.48 -16.33 2.17
N ILE A 207 -18.20 -17.03 3.28
CA ILE A 207 -17.63 -16.43 4.50
C ILE A 207 -16.22 -15.87 4.22
N MET A 208 -15.39 -16.59 3.45
CA MET A 208 -14.05 -16.14 3.09
C MET A 208 -14.03 -14.84 2.28
N MET A 209 -15.03 -14.58 1.44
CA MET A 209 -15.11 -13.33 0.66
C MET A 209 -15.48 -12.11 1.52
N LEU A 210 -16.24 -12.31 2.59
CA LEU A 210 -16.56 -11.25 3.55
C LEU A 210 -15.47 -11.07 4.62
N ASN A 211 -14.60 -12.06 4.77
CA ASN A 211 -13.51 -12.01 5.74
C ASN A 211 -12.45 -10.97 5.37
N GLN A 212 -12.01 -10.24 6.39
CA GLN A 212 -10.88 -9.34 6.33
C GLN A 212 -9.66 -10.07 6.90
N GLY A 213 -8.74 -10.48 6.03
CA GLY A 213 -7.59 -11.30 6.39
C GLY A 213 -6.24 -10.71 5.97
N ASP A 214 -5.16 -11.32 6.46
CA ASP A 214 -3.78 -10.96 6.11
C ASP A 214 -3.29 -11.60 4.81
N ASN A 215 -4.11 -12.46 4.20
CA ASN A 215 -3.78 -13.10 2.93
C ASN A 215 -3.99 -12.14 1.76
N SER A 216 -2.93 -11.94 0.97
CA SER A 216 -2.92 -11.13 -0.26
C SER A 216 -3.82 -11.67 -1.39
N ALA A 217 -4.42 -12.85 -1.23
CA ALA A 217 -5.27 -13.49 -2.22
C ALA A 217 -6.63 -12.78 -2.41
N VAL A 218 -7.10 -12.03 -1.42
CA VAL A 218 -8.35 -11.25 -1.48
C VAL A 218 -8.01 -9.77 -1.30
N PRO A 219 -7.73 -9.03 -2.39
CA PRO A 219 -7.24 -7.66 -2.31
C PRO A 219 -8.34 -6.63 -1.99
N VAL A 220 -9.62 -7.02 -2.09
CA VAL A 220 -10.76 -6.13 -1.95
C VAL A 220 -11.54 -6.47 -0.68
N PRO A 221 -11.82 -5.51 0.22
CA PRO A 221 -12.66 -5.78 1.37
C PRO A 221 -14.10 -6.10 0.92
N GLY A 222 -14.69 -7.14 1.50
CA GLY A 222 -16.11 -7.45 1.29
C GLY A 222 -17.06 -6.39 1.87
N VAL A 223 -16.57 -5.56 2.79
CA VAL A 223 -17.34 -4.51 3.47
C VAL A 223 -16.57 -3.19 3.47
N PHE A 224 -17.23 -2.12 3.03
CA PHE A 224 -16.71 -0.75 3.09
C PHE A 224 -17.64 0.13 3.94
N ILE A 225 -17.09 0.68 5.02
CA ILE A 225 -17.79 1.63 5.89
C ILE A 225 -17.45 3.04 5.42
N PHE A 226 -18.48 3.85 5.22
CA PHE A 226 -18.38 5.23 4.80
C PHE A 226 -19.05 6.16 5.81
N VAL A 227 -18.31 7.20 6.19
CA VAL A 227 -18.81 8.34 6.97
C VAL A 227 -18.35 9.62 6.25
N PRO A 228 -19.25 10.54 5.91
CA PRO A 228 -18.86 11.81 5.28
C PRO A 228 -17.76 12.53 6.06
N GLY A 229 -16.69 12.91 5.36
CA GLY A 229 -15.51 13.57 5.92
C GLY A 229 -14.42 12.63 6.44
N MET A 230 -14.59 11.30 6.36
CA MET A 230 -13.57 10.38 6.87
C MET A 230 -12.28 10.42 6.02
N PRO A 231 -11.09 10.27 6.64
CA PRO A 231 -9.86 10.09 5.90
C PRO A 231 -9.85 8.73 5.21
N VAL A 232 -9.38 8.70 3.97
CA VAL A 232 -9.25 7.48 3.17
C VAL A 232 -7.92 7.45 2.45
N VAL A 233 -7.39 6.24 2.23
CA VAL A 233 -6.19 6.02 1.41
C VAL A 233 -6.60 5.19 0.19
N VAL A 234 -6.21 5.65 -0.99
CA VAL A 234 -6.42 4.90 -2.23
C VAL A 234 -5.35 3.81 -2.32
N ASN A 235 -5.76 2.56 -2.57
CA ASN A 235 -4.85 1.41 -2.58
C ASN A 235 -4.41 0.97 -4.00
N HIS A 236 -4.92 1.64 -5.04
CA HIS A 236 -4.64 1.30 -6.43
C HIS A 236 -4.44 2.54 -7.30
N ASN A 237 -3.50 2.44 -8.24
CA ASN A 237 -3.30 3.45 -9.27
C ASN A 237 -4.47 3.40 -10.26
N THR A 238 -5.41 4.34 -10.14
CA THR A 238 -6.61 4.38 -10.99
C THR A 238 -6.45 5.42 -12.08
N HIS A 239 -6.07 6.65 -11.70
CA HIS A 239 -5.86 7.76 -12.62
C HIS A 239 -4.61 8.54 -12.20
N GLN A 240 -3.44 8.08 -12.66
CA GLN A 240 -2.15 8.66 -12.27
C GLN A 240 -2.02 10.14 -12.65
N GLY A 241 -2.51 10.53 -13.84
CA GLY A 241 -2.54 11.92 -14.28
C GLY A 241 -3.42 12.84 -13.42
N LEU A 242 -4.39 12.25 -12.69
CA LEU A 242 -5.25 12.95 -11.74
C LEU A 242 -4.83 12.71 -10.28
N LYS A 243 -3.64 12.14 -10.06
CA LYS A 243 -3.04 11.84 -8.74
C LYS A 243 -3.82 10.84 -7.87
N LEU A 244 -4.80 10.13 -8.43
CA LEU A 244 -5.42 8.95 -7.79
C LEU A 244 -4.47 7.75 -7.87
N VAL A 245 -3.51 7.75 -6.96
CA VAL A 245 -2.41 6.77 -6.87
C VAL A 245 -2.43 6.01 -5.54
N ASN A 246 -1.86 4.82 -5.55
CA ASN A 246 -1.69 3.99 -4.36
C ASN A 246 -0.91 4.75 -3.27
N GLY A 247 -1.45 4.78 -2.05
CA GLY A 247 -0.87 5.48 -0.90
C GLY A 247 -1.28 6.94 -0.76
N ALA A 248 -1.96 7.53 -1.75
CA ALA A 248 -2.45 8.90 -1.65
C ALA A 248 -3.63 8.99 -0.66
N SER A 249 -3.55 9.97 0.24
CA SER A 249 -4.56 10.25 1.26
C SER A 249 -5.56 11.31 0.79
N TYR A 250 -6.83 11.11 1.12
CA TYR A 250 -7.96 11.96 0.75
C TYR A 250 -8.95 12.09 1.91
N THR A 251 -9.79 13.11 1.84
CA THR A 251 -11.01 13.21 2.63
C THR A 251 -12.19 12.78 1.76
N ALA A 252 -12.98 11.81 2.22
CA ALA A 252 -14.12 11.30 1.49
C ALA A 252 -15.40 12.10 1.82
N LEU A 253 -15.79 13.02 0.96
CA LEU A 253 -16.85 13.99 1.23
C LEU A 253 -18.26 13.41 1.11
N ASN A 254 -18.50 12.66 0.03
CA ASN A 254 -19.82 12.16 -0.28
C ASN A 254 -19.75 10.88 -1.12
N VAL A 255 -20.88 10.17 -1.19
CA VAL A 255 -21.06 8.97 -2.02
C VAL A 255 -22.17 9.21 -3.03
N ILE A 256 -21.93 8.76 -4.25
CA ILE A 256 -22.97 8.62 -5.28
C ILE A 256 -23.57 7.23 -5.10
N LEU A 257 -24.85 7.18 -4.74
CA LEU A 257 -25.55 5.91 -4.53
C LEU A 257 -25.89 5.25 -5.86
N ASP A 258 -25.70 3.94 -5.92
CA ASP A 258 -26.20 3.16 -7.04
C ASP A 258 -27.70 2.90 -6.87
N LYS A 259 -28.49 3.23 -7.89
CA LYS A 259 -29.95 3.00 -7.90
C LYS A 259 -30.29 1.51 -7.90
N ALA A 260 -29.40 0.65 -8.38
CA ALA A 260 -29.57 -0.79 -8.34
C ALA A 260 -29.46 -1.37 -6.92
N HIS A 261 -28.80 -0.64 -6.01
CA HIS A 261 -28.51 -1.08 -4.64
C HIS A 261 -29.06 -0.07 -3.62
N PRO A 262 -30.40 0.01 -3.46
CA PRO A 262 -31.02 0.94 -2.52
C PRO A 262 -30.54 0.68 -1.09
N GLY A 263 -30.53 1.74 -0.28
CA GLY A 263 -30.10 1.67 1.11
C GLY A 263 -31.23 1.19 2.04
N HIS A 264 -30.90 0.26 2.91
CA HIS A 264 -31.77 -0.26 3.95
C HIS A 264 -31.38 0.36 5.29
N ARG A 265 -32.31 1.08 5.92
CA ARG A 265 -32.06 1.72 7.22
C ARG A 265 -32.09 0.65 8.33
N ILE A 266 -31.01 0.56 9.11
CA ILE A 266 -30.92 -0.35 10.26
C ILE A 266 -31.19 0.39 11.58
N SER A 267 -30.76 1.64 11.67
CA SER A 267 -30.96 2.51 12.83
C SER A 267 -31.19 3.96 12.39
N ALA A 268 -31.39 4.89 13.33
CA ALA A 268 -31.53 6.31 13.03
C ALA A 268 -30.33 6.89 12.24
N ASP A 269 -29.15 6.28 12.40
CA ASP A 269 -27.86 6.79 11.96
C ASP A 269 -27.08 5.85 11.04
N THR A 270 -27.60 4.66 10.74
CA THR A 270 -26.90 3.63 9.97
C THR A 270 -27.77 3.11 8.84
N MET A 271 -27.18 3.05 7.65
CA MET A 271 -27.79 2.51 6.44
C MET A 271 -26.87 1.48 5.79
N VAL A 272 -27.43 0.38 5.30
CA VAL A 272 -26.70 -0.70 4.63
C VAL A 272 -27.12 -0.81 3.18
N HIS A 273 -26.15 -0.99 2.30
CA HIS A 273 -26.32 -1.16 0.87
C HIS A 273 -25.76 -2.53 0.46
N PHE A 274 -26.58 -3.35 -0.22
CA PHE A 274 -26.18 -4.64 -0.76
C PHE A 274 -25.58 -4.50 -2.17
N GLY A 275 -24.50 -3.73 -2.25
CA GLY A 275 -23.73 -3.43 -3.45
C GLY A 275 -22.77 -2.25 -3.20
N PRO A 276 -21.80 -2.02 -4.09
CA PRO A 276 -20.89 -0.87 -3.99
C PRO A 276 -21.64 0.46 -4.26
N PRO A 277 -21.09 1.61 -3.82
CA PRO A 277 -21.57 2.90 -4.31
C PRO A 277 -21.23 3.04 -5.80
N ALA A 278 -22.00 3.85 -6.53
CA ALA A 278 -21.68 4.22 -7.91
C ALA A 278 -20.39 5.06 -8.00
N GLY A 279 -20.03 5.75 -6.92
CA GLY A 279 -18.74 6.43 -6.78
C GLY A 279 -18.60 7.16 -5.45
N ILE A 280 -17.38 7.60 -5.17
CA ILE A 280 -17.01 8.35 -3.96
C ILE A 280 -16.37 9.66 -4.40
N ILE A 281 -16.84 10.78 -3.82
CA ILE A 281 -16.26 12.11 -4.05
C ILE A 281 -15.15 12.32 -3.02
N LEU A 282 -13.94 12.54 -3.51
CA LEU A 282 -12.73 12.73 -2.73
C LEU A 282 -12.20 14.15 -2.88
N GLU A 283 -11.63 14.70 -1.81
CA GLU A 283 -10.81 15.92 -1.86
C GLU A 283 -9.43 15.70 -1.25
N SER A 284 -8.45 16.47 -1.71
CA SER A 284 -7.15 16.62 -1.07
C SER A 284 -6.47 17.91 -1.54
N GLU A 285 -5.34 18.24 -0.94
CA GLU A 285 -4.48 19.35 -1.38
C GLU A 285 -4.15 19.24 -2.88
N THR A 286 -3.97 18.02 -3.38
CA THR A 286 -3.53 17.77 -4.75
C THR A 286 -4.64 17.95 -5.78
N THR A 287 -5.90 17.95 -5.35
CA THR A 287 -7.08 18.13 -6.21
C THR A 287 -7.64 19.55 -6.17
N LYS A 288 -7.12 20.46 -5.34
CA LYS A 288 -7.65 21.83 -5.13
C LYS A 288 -7.94 22.63 -6.41
N ASN A 289 -7.12 22.44 -7.44
CA ASN A 289 -7.24 23.18 -8.71
C ASN A 289 -8.15 22.49 -9.74
N PHE A 290 -8.74 21.34 -9.40
CA PHE A 290 -9.62 20.61 -10.31
C PHE A 290 -11.02 21.23 -10.35
N HIS A 291 -11.54 21.37 -11.57
CA HIS A 291 -12.85 21.96 -11.84
C HIS A 291 -13.57 21.11 -12.89
N PHE A 292 -14.26 20.06 -12.44
CA PHE A 292 -15.06 19.20 -13.30
C PHE A 292 -16.52 19.67 -13.34
N VAL A 293 -17.11 19.70 -14.53
CA VAL A 293 -18.52 20.10 -14.71
C VAL A 293 -19.43 19.13 -13.94
N GLY A 294 -20.31 19.67 -13.10
CA GLY A 294 -21.25 18.86 -12.30
C GLY A 294 -20.65 18.29 -11.02
N MET A 295 -19.42 18.64 -10.66
CA MET A 295 -18.79 18.26 -9.38
C MET A 295 -18.41 19.49 -8.56
N PRO A 296 -18.34 19.38 -7.22
CA PRO A 296 -17.79 20.45 -6.40
C PRO A 296 -16.34 20.78 -6.81
N PRO A 297 -15.93 22.05 -6.84
CA PRO A 297 -14.55 22.44 -7.09
C PRO A 297 -13.58 21.77 -6.12
N GLY A 298 -12.38 21.46 -6.58
CA GLY A 298 -11.36 20.83 -5.74
C GLY A 298 -11.55 19.34 -5.49
N THR A 299 -12.54 18.70 -6.14
CA THR A 299 -12.87 17.28 -5.89
C THR A 299 -12.58 16.38 -7.08
N ILE A 300 -12.52 15.07 -6.80
CA ILE A 300 -12.35 14.01 -7.81
C ILE A 300 -13.27 12.82 -7.51
N LEU A 301 -13.68 12.11 -8.55
CA LEU A 301 -14.53 10.93 -8.44
C LEU A 301 -13.68 9.66 -8.45
N LEU A 302 -13.86 8.82 -7.42
CA LEU A 302 -13.40 7.45 -7.42
C LEU A 302 -14.57 6.52 -7.74
N ILE A 303 -14.46 5.77 -8.84
CA ILE A 303 -15.48 4.80 -9.27
C ILE A 303 -15.12 3.38 -8.80
N PRO A 304 -16.11 2.52 -8.51
CA PRO A 304 -15.85 1.13 -8.14
C PRO A 304 -15.18 0.37 -9.29
N THR A 305 -14.32 -0.58 -8.92
CA THR A 305 -13.64 -1.49 -9.85
C THR A 305 -13.93 -2.95 -9.49
N SER A 306 -14.04 -3.82 -10.48
CA SER A 306 -14.19 -5.27 -10.27
C SER A 306 -12.86 -5.99 -10.45
N VAL A 307 -12.56 -6.95 -9.57
CA VAL A 307 -11.35 -7.78 -9.64
C VAL A 307 -11.76 -9.26 -9.67
N SER A 308 -11.11 -10.04 -10.52
CA SER A 308 -11.28 -11.50 -10.51
C SER A 308 -10.39 -12.12 -9.44
N ILE A 309 -10.99 -12.85 -8.50
CA ILE A 309 -10.27 -13.60 -7.47
C ILE A 309 -10.28 -15.07 -7.88
N HIS A 310 -9.14 -15.74 -7.76
CA HIS A 310 -9.06 -17.19 -7.98
C HIS A 310 -9.03 -17.87 -6.62
N CYS A 311 -9.96 -18.81 -6.37
CA CYS A 311 -10.00 -19.57 -5.13
C CYS A 311 -8.72 -20.41 -5.03
N GLN A 312 -7.76 -19.95 -4.25
CA GLN A 312 -6.59 -20.76 -3.89
C GLN A 312 -7.00 -21.64 -2.72
N ARG A 313 -7.13 -22.96 -2.96
CA ARG A 313 -7.33 -23.93 -1.88
C ARG A 313 -6.26 -23.69 -0.82
N LYS A 314 -6.69 -23.38 0.41
CA LYS A 314 -5.78 -23.24 1.56
C LYS A 314 -4.91 -24.50 1.62
N ARG A 315 -3.60 -24.32 1.74
CA ARG A 315 -2.70 -25.45 1.98
C ARG A 315 -2.97 -25.98 3.40
N PRO A 316 -2.86 -27.29 3.66
CA PRO A 316 -3.33 -27.92 4.90
C PRO A 316 -2.79 -27.32 6.21
N TRP A 317 -1.64 -26.64 6.18
CA TRP A 317 -1.03 -26.02 7.37
C TRP A 317 -1.59 -24.63 7.73
N GLN A 318 -2.59 -24.13 7.00
CA GLN A 318 -3.31 -22.89 7.30
C GLN A 318 -4.71 -23.14 7.88
N GLN A 319 -4.98 -24.38 8.32
CA GLN A 319 -6.13 -24.74 9.14
C GLN A 319 -5.75 -24.73 10.62
#